data_AF-C0XIS6-F1
#
_entry.id   AF-C0XIS6-F1
#
_cell.length_a   1.000
_cell.length_b   1.000
_cell.length_c   1.000
_cell.angle_alpha   90.00
_cell.angle_beta   90.00
_cell.angle_gamma   90.00
#
_symmetry.space_group_name_H-M   'P 1'
#
loop_
_entity.id
_entity.type
_entity.pdbx_description
1 polymer ?
#
loop_
_entity_poly.entity_id
_entity_poly.type
_entity_poly.pdbx_seq_one_letter_code
_entity_poly.pdbx_strand_id
1 'polypeptide(L)'
;MIVLPYTTLLFDIDDTILDFQASEKRALEKLFMHLNRPLTSEIADYYRQLNATLWQHYEKGNVTRNQLLNNRFTLLFRHFGEDIDGASIEKQYRSFLAEGHDQILGANTYGLDSVWFNPAHLHNSTPAEPTFEIDSLTTLKTIVN
;
A
#
# COMPACT_ATOMS: atom_id res chain seq x y z
N MET A 1 -38.93 -2.22 -15.52
CA MET A 1 -37.47 -2.00 -15.53
C MET A 1 -36.79 -3.30 -15.12
N ILE A 2 -35.98 -3.89 -15.98
CA ILE A 2 -35.15 -5.05 -15.63
C ILE A 2 -33.82 -4.47 -15.14
N VAL A 3 -33.46 -4.72 -13.87
CA VAL A 3 -32.12 -4.44 -13.35
C VAL A 3 -31.30 -5.69 -13.64
N LEU A 4 -30.27 -5.57 -14.48
CA LEU A 4 -29.33 -6.67 -14.67
C LEU A 4 -28.44 -6.76 -13.42
N PRO A 5 -28.32 -7.94 -12.78
CA PRO A 5 -27.45 -8.09 -11.62
C PRO A 5 -25.98 -8.00 -12.03
N TYR A 6 -25.17 -7.35 -11.21
CA TYR A 6 -23.71 -7.42 -11.34
C TYR A 6 -23.24 -8.85 -11.03
N THR A 7 -22.40 -9.41 -11.89
CA THR A 7 -21.79 -10.75 -11.70
C THR A 7 -20.37 -10.69 -11.16
N THR A 8 -19.73 -9.51 -11.21
CA THR A 8 -18.36 -9.30 -10.78
C THR A 8 -18.24 -7.94 -10.11
N LEU A 9 -17.63 -7.92 -8.93
CA LEU A 9 -17.30 -6.71 -8.18
C LEU A 9 -15.78 -6.64 -8.01
N LEU A 10 -15.18 -5.55 -8.48
CA LEU A 10 -13.76 -5.26 -8.25
C LEU A 10 -13.68 -4.22 -7.14
N PHE A 11 -13.06 -4.60 -6.04
CA PHE A 11 -12.80 -3.71 -4.92
C PHE A 11 -11.33 -3.29 -4.96
N ASP A 12 -11.10 -2.00 -4.79
CA ASP A 12 -9.79 -1.52 -4.38
C ASP A 12 -9.48 -2.01 -2.95
N ILE A 13 -8.20 -2.00 -2.56
CA ILE A 13 -7.76 -2.50 -1.25
C ILE A 13 -7.68 -1.34 -0.26
N ASP A 14 -6.80 -0.39 -0.54
CA ASP A 14 -6.47 0.71 0.36
C ASP A 14 -7.63 1.72 0.44
N ASP A 15 -8.04 2.06 1.65
CA ASP A 15 -9.17 2.96 1.96
C ASP A 15 -10.54 2.53 1.35
N THR A 16 -10.63 1.28 0.88
CA THR A 16 -11.88 0.62 0.47
C THR A 16 -12.20 -0.56 1.37
N ILE A 17 -11.22 -1.45 1.60
CA ILE A 17 -11.37 -2.57 2.53
C ILE A 17 -10.42 -2.47 3.72
N LEU A 18 -9.21 -1.95 3.52
CA LEU A 18 -8.26 -1.66 4.59
C LEU A 18 -8.29 -0.18 4.95
N ASP A 19 -8.11 0.13 6.23
CA ASP A 19 -7.83 1.49 6.68
C ASP A 19 -6.33 1.78 6.48
N PHE A 20 -5.99 2.20 5.26
CA PHE A 20 -4.62 2.53 4.89
C PHE A 20 -4.17 3.78 5.65
N GLN A 21 -5.04 4.77 5.82
CA GLN A 21 -4.74 5.98 6.60
C GLN A 21 -4.30 5.65 8.04
N ALA A 22 -5.01 4.75 8.74
CA ALA A 22 -4.64 4.32 10.08
C ALA A 22 -3.32 3.53 10.08
N SER A 23 -3.09 2.70 9.07
CA SER A 23 -1.87 1.89 8.94
C SER A 23 -0.65 2.75 8.62
N GLU A 24 -0.77 3.72 7.71
CA GLU A 24 0.25 4.72 7.42
C GLU A 24 0.55 5.58 8.66
N LYS A 25 -0.47 6.05 9.37
CA LYS A 25 -0.29 6.82 10.61
C LYS A 25 0.50 6.02 11.65
N ARG A 26 0.09 4.77 11.92
CA ARG A 26 0.79 3.87 12.87
C ARG A 26 2.23 3.60 12.43
N ALA A 27 2.47 3.39 11.14
CA ALA A 27 3.80 3.16 10.60
C ALA A 27 4.71 4.39 10.74
N LEU A 28 4.17 5.59 10.52
CA LEU A 28 4.89 6.84 10.69
C LEU A 28 5.22 7.10 12.17
N GLU A 29 4.29 6.84 13.09
CA GLU A 29 4.53 6.92 14.54
C GLU A 29 5.65 5.98 14.98
N LYS A 30 5.62 4.71 14.54
CA LYS A 30 6.68 3.71 14.81
C LYS A 30 8.03 4.14 14.24
N LEU A 31 8.03 4.67 13.01
CA LEU A 31 9.25 5.15 12.37
C LEU A 31 9.91 6.26 13.19
N PHE A 32 9.15 7.30 13.55
CA PHE A 32 9.69 8.43 14.30
C PHE A 32 10.14 8.03 15.71
N MET A 33 9.41 7.11 16.36
CA MET A 33 9.85 6.50 17.61
C MET A 33 11.18 5.76 17.46
N HIS A 34 11.33 4.92 16.42
CA HIS A 34 12.56 4.20 16.13
C HIS A 34 13.75 5.13 15.86
N LEU A 35 13.50 6.26 15.20
CA LEU A 35 14.51 7.30 14.95
C LEU A 35 14.81 8.17 16.18
N ASN A 36 14.16 7.93 17.32
CA ASN A 36 14.21 8.75 18.54
C ASN A 36 13.87 10.22 18.28
N ARG A 37 12.83 10.47 17.48
CA ARG A 37 12.39 11.82 17.07
C ARG A 37 10.90 12.02 17.33
N PRO A 38 10.47 13.24 17.67
CA PRO A 38 9.05 13.53 17.79
C PRO A 38 8.40 13.58 16.40
N LEU A 39 7.26 12.92 16.24
CA LEU A 39 6.36 13.14 15.11
C LEU A 39 5.43 14.30 15.45
N THR A 40 5.74 15.50 14.98
CA THR A 40 4.85 16.67 15.13
C THR A 40 3.72 16.62 14.11
N SER A 41 2.63 17.38 14.36
CA SER A 41 1.54 17.52 13.39
C SER A 41 2.03 18.12 12.07
N GLU A 42 2.94 19.09 12.12
CA GLU A 42 3.55 19.71 10.95
C GLU A 42 4.28 18.69 10.06
N ILE A 43 5.11 17.82 10.67
CA ILE A 43 5.83 16.77 9.95
C ILE A 43 4.85 15.77 9.34
N ALA A 44 3.85 15.33 10.12
CA ALA A 44 2.84 14.38 9.65
C ALA A 44 2.02 14.94 8.48
N ASP A 45 1.62 16.22 8.56
CA ASP A 45 0.82 16.89 7.54
C ASP A 45 1.61 17.09 6.26
N TYR A 46 2.87 17.51 6.37
CA TYR A 46 3.75 17.66 5.23
C TYR A 46 4.05 16.30 4.56
N TYR A 47 4.32 15.25 5.35
CA TYR A 47 4.52 13.91 4.81
C TYR A 47 3.30 13.44 4.00
N ARG A 48 2.06 13.61 4.50
CA ARG A 48 0.85 13.20 3.78
C ARG A 48 0.71 13.91 2.43
N GLN A 49 0.94 15.22 2.39
CA GLN A 49 0.88 16.01 1.15
C GLN A 49 1.97 15.60 0.15
N LEU A 50 3.20 15.40 0.64
CA LEU A 50 4.33 14.96 -0.16
C LEU A 50 4.10 13.56 -0.75
N ASN A 51 3.67 12.60 0.08
CA ASN A 51 3.41 11.23 -0.32
C ASN A 51 2.30 11.17 -1.38
N ALA A 52 1.18 11.87 -1.16
CA ALA A 52 0.10 11.98 -2.15
C ALA A 52 0.59 12.57 -3.48
N THR A 53 1.38 13.64 -3.43
CA THR A 53 1.94 14.27 -4.64
C THR A 53 2.83 13.30 -5.41
N LEU A 54 3.71 12.56 -4.73
CA LEU A 54 4.59 11.59 -5.40
C LEU A 54 3.80 10.44 -6.04
N TRP A 55 2.75 9.95 -5.39
CA TRP A 55 1.85 8.94 -5.98
C TRP A 55 1.16 9.46 -7.24
N GLN A 56 0.66 10.69 -7.24
CA GLN A 56 0.10 11.32 -8.44
C GLN A 56 1.13 11.43 -9.58
N HIS A 57 2.39 11.70 -9.26
CA HIS A 57 3.46 11.71 -10.27
C HIS A 57 3.76 10.31 -10.80
N TYR A 58 3.71 9.28 -9.96
CA TYR A 58 3.88 7.88 -10.36
C TYR A 58 2.75 7.43 -11.30
N GLU A 59 1.49 7.71 -10.97
CA GLU A 59 0.33 7.37 -11.80
C GLU A 59 0.39 8.01 -13.19
N LYS A 60 0.96 9.21 -13.29
CA LYS A 60 1.20 9.92 -14.55
C LYS A 60 2.46 9.47 -15.30
N GLY A 61 3.23 8.53 -14.75
CA GLY A 61 4.48 8.04 -15.33
C GLY A 61 5.67 9.01 -15.22
N ASN A 62 5.55 10.07 -14.41
CA ASN A 62 6.61 11.08 -14.24
C ASN A 62 7.77 10.60 -13.36
N VAL A 63 7.50 9.65 -12.47
CA VAL A 63 8.51 9.01 -11.62
C VAL A 63 8.27 7.50 -11.59
N THR A 64 9.33 6.73 -11.44
CA THR A 64 9.24 5.29 -11.20
C THR A 64 8.85 5.00 -9.75
N ARG A 65 8.31 3.81 -9.47
CA ARG A 65 8.03 3.35 -8.10
C ARG A 65 9.25 3.42 -7.20
N ASN A 66 10.43 3.05 -7.71
CA ASN A 66 11.68 3.12 -6.94
C ASN A 66 12.08 4.55 -6.61
N GLN A 67 11.88 5.50 -7.54
CA GLN A 67 12.13 6.92 -7.27
C GLN A 67 11.15 7.47 -6.23
N LEU A 68 9.85 7.14 -6.32
CA LEU A 68 8.86 7.54 -5.31
C LEU A 68 9.27 7.07 -3.92
N LEU A 69 9.48 5.75 -3.76
CA LEU A 69 9.69 5.14 -2.45
C LEU A 69 11.02 5.58 -1.82
N ASN A 70 12.11 5.64 -2.60
CA ASN A 70 13.41 5.98 -2.05
C ASN A 70 13.57 7.49 -1.78
N ASN A 71 12.81 8.35 -2.48
CA ASN A 71 12.95 9.80 -2.33
C ASN A 71 11.99 10.41 -1.32
N ARG A 72 10.84 9.79 -1.00
CA ARG A 72 9.83 10.43 -0.12
C ARG A 72 10.39 10.82 1.25
N PHE A 73 11.26 9.99 1.84
CA PHE A 73 11.89 10.33 3.12
C PHE A 73 13.09 11.28 2.96
N THR A 74 13.88 11.18 1.89
CA THR A 74 14.90 12.20 1.60
C THR A 74 14.29 13.59 1.46
N LEU A 75 13.17 13.70 0.72
CA LEU A 75 12.45 14.96 0.53
C LEU A 75 11.77 15.45 1.81
N LEU A 76 11.21 14.53 2.61
CA LEU A 76 10.64 14.85 3.92
C LEU A 76 11.66 15.52 4.82
N PHE A 77 12.79 14.86 5.07
CA PHE A 77 13.79 15.36 6.01
C PHE A 77 14.53 16.58 5.48
N ARG A 78 14.77 16.64 4.16
CA ARG A 78 15.38 17.83 3.53
C ARG A 78 14.52 19.08 3.68
N HIS A 79 13.20 18.95 3.67
CA HIS A 79 12.29 20.07 3.95
C HIS A 79 12.53 20.67 5.34
N PHE A 80 12.86 19.83 6.33
CA PHE A 80 13.17 20.24 7.70
C PHE A 80 14.68 20.48 7.92
N GLY A 81 15.47 20.61 6.86
CA GLY A 81 16.88 21.00 6.91
C GLY A 81 17.87 19.87 7.15
N GLU A 82 17.44 18.61 6.97
CA GLU A 82 18.28 17.43 7.22
C GLU A 82 18.56 16.64 5.94
N ASP A 83 19.82 16.29 5.72
CA ASP A 83 20.21 15.40 4.61
C ASP A 83 20.51 14.00 5.17
N ILE A 84 19.68 13.04 4.76
CA ILE A 84 19.68 11.68 5.28
C ILE A 84 19.58 10.66 4.14
N ASP A 85 19.98 9.43 4.43
CA ASP A 85 19.71 8.29 3.55
C ASP A 85 18.23 7.88 3.63
N GLY A 86 17.40 8.52 2.79
CA GLY A 86 15.97 8.24 2.70
C GLY A 86 15.64 6.82 2.25
N ALA A 87 16.52 6.14 1.52
CA ALA A 87 16.30 4.77 1.08
C ALA A 87 16.39 3.79 2.26
N SER A 88 17.31 4.04 3.21
CA SER A 88 17.39 3.28 4.46
C SER A 88 16.14 3.49 5.33
N ILE A 89 15.67 4.74 5.45
CA ILE A 89 14.44 5.06 6.20
C ILE A 89 13.21 4.43 5.54
N GLU A 90 13.10 4.48 4.22
CA GLU A 90 12.03 3.84 3.46
C GLU A 90 11.93 2.34 3.78
N LYS A 91 13.06 1.64 3.88
CA LYS A 91 13.08 0.22 4.21
C LYS A 91 12.49 -0.06 5.61
N GLN A 92 12.80 0.80 6.58
CA GLN A 92 12.29 0.69 7.95
C GLN A 92 10.78 1.01 7.99
N TYR A 93 10.37 2.11 7.37
CA TYR A 93 8.97 2.49 7.25
C TYR A 93 8.13 1.38 6.62
N ARG A 94 8.62 0.77 5.55
CA ARG A 94 7.91 -0.32 4.87
C ARG A 94 7.76 -1.57 5.75
N SER A 95 8.72 -1.84 6.63
CA SER A 95 8.58 -2.90 7.64
C SER A 95 7.43 -2.60 8.59
N PHE A 96 7.36 -1.37 9.13
CA PHE A 96 6.27 -0.97 10.02
C PHE A 96 4.91 -0.90 9.34
N LEU A 97 4.87 -0.51 8.07
CA LEU A 97 3.65 -0.47 7.26
C LEU A 97 3.11 -1.89 6.99
N ALA A 98 3.99 -2.86 6.75
CA ALA A 98 3.62 -4.25 6.54
C ALA A 98 3.03 -4.91 7.81
N GLU A 99 3.28 -4.35 9.00
CA GLU A 99 2.61 -4.78 10.23
C GLU A 99 1.14 -4.35 10.28
N GLY A 100 0.73 -3.36 9.48
CA GLY A 100 -0.67 -2.95 9.29
C GLY A 100 -1.43 -3.96 8.42
N HIS A 101 -1.52 -5.20 8.86
CA HIS A 101 -2.20 -6.29 8.19
C HIS A 101 -3.44 -6.68 8.98
N ASP A 102 -4.31 -5.72 9.31
CA ASP A 102 -5.65 -6.05 9.81
C ASP A 102 -6.34 -6.85 8.69
N GLN A 103 -6.12 -8.17 8.69
CA GLN A 103 -6.36 -9.04 7.55
C GLN A 103 -7.85 -9.10 7.31
N ILE A 104 -8.23 -8.95 6.06
CA ILE A 104 -9.54 -9.43 5.63
C ILE A 104 -9.43 -10.95 5.60
N LEU A 105 -9.72 -11.58 6.73
CA LEU A 105 -10.23 -12.96 6.75
C LEU A 105 -11.45 -13.09 5.81
N GLY A 106 -12.04 -11.97 5.39
CA GLY A 106 -13.34 -11.84 4.78
C GLY A 106 -13.56 -12.47 3.41
N ALA A 107 -12.58 -12.59 2.50
CA ALA A 107 -12.89 -13.31 1.25
C ALA A 107 -13.22 -14.78 1.55
N ASN A 108 -12.31 -15.45 2.26
CA ASN A 108 -12.47 -16.85 2.66
C ASN A 108 -13.58 -17.03 3.71
N THR A 109 -13.76 -16.04 4.61
CA THR A 109 -14.76 -16.11 5.68
C THR A 109 -16.18 -15.82 5.20
N TYR A 110 -16.35 -14.94 4.20
CA TYR A 110 -17.67 -14.56 3.68
C TYR A 110 -18.00 -15.27 2.35
N GLY A 111 -17.18 -16.24 1.91
CA GLY A 111 -17.44 -17.04 0.72
C GLY A 111 -17.35 -16.24 -0.58
N LEU A 112 -16.51 -15.20 -0.61
CA LEU A 112 -16.26 -14.41 -1.83
C LEU A 112 -15.08 -15.02 -2.58
N ASP A 113 -15.24 -15.12 -3.90
CA ASP A 113 -14.12 -15.49 -4.76
C ASP A 113 -13.04 -14.42 -4.71
N SER A 114 -11.78 -14.85 -4.55
CA SER A 114 -10.62 -13.97 -4.52
C SER A 114 -9.59 -14.35 -5.57
N VAL A 115 -8.91 -13.34 -6.10
CA VAL A 115 -7.84 -13.48 -7.06
C VAL A 115 -6.56 -12.96 -6.44
N TRP A 116 -5.54 -13.81 -6.33
CA TRP A 116 -4.24 -13.43 -5.83
C TRP A 116 -3.27 -13.15 -6.98
N PHE A 117 -2.69 -11.95 -7.00
CA PHE A 117 -1.68 -11.59 -7.98
C PHE A 117 -0.27 -11.96 -7.47
N ASN A 118 0.34 -12.95 -8.11
CA ASN A 118 1.64 -13.53 -7.74
C ASN A 118 2.60 -13.60 -8.96
N PRO A 119 3.06 -12.45 -9.49
CA PRO A 119 3.92 -12.41 -10.68
C PRO A 119 5.30 -13.07 -10.48
N ALA A 120 5.72 -13.26 -9.22
CA ALA A 120 6.98 -13.87 -8.87
C ALA A 120 6.85 -15.37 -8.50
N HIS A 121 5.65 -15.94 -8.58
CA HIS A 121 5.35 -17.33 -8.20
C HIS A 121 5.92 -17.71 -6.82
N LEU A 122 5.80 -16.82 -5.86
CA LEU A 122 6.25 -17.06 -4.49
C LEU A 122 5.31 -18.05 -3.80
N HIS A 123 5.86 -18.94 -2.97
CA HIS A 123 5.07 -19.89 -2.20
C HIS A 123 4.19 -19.17 -1.16
N ASN A 124 2.91 -19.55 -1.09
CA ASN A 124 2.00 -19.05 -0.05
C ASN A 124 2.28 -19.72 1.29
N SER A 125 2.87 -18.98 2.22
CA SER A 125 3.07 -19.43 3.60
C SER A 125 2.04 -18.83 4.57
N THR A 126 0.94 -18.26 4.06
CA THR A 126 -0.11 -17.62 4.87
C THR A 126 -1.34 -18.51 4.96
N PRO A 127 -2.27 -18.25 5.91
CA PRO A 127 -3.57 -18.93 5.96
C PRO A 127 -4.54 -18.57 4.81
N ALA A 128 -4.20 -17.61 3.95
CA ALA A 128 -5.07 -17.20 2.86
C ALA A 128 -5.12 -18.30 1.78
N GLU A 129 -6.32 -18.68 1.36
CA GLU A 129 -6.58 -19.64 0.29
C GLU A 129 -7.36 -18.94 -0.82
N PRO A 130 -6.70 -18.31 -1.80
CA PRO A 130 -7.39 -17.59 -2.86
C PRO A 130 -8.07 -18.55 -3.84
N THR A 131 -9.22 -18.15 -4.40
CA THR A 131 -9.92 -18.96 -5.41
C THR A 131 -9.10 -19.10 -6.70
N PHE A 132 -8.44 -18.00 -7.09
CA PHE A 132 -7.61 -17.94 -8.29
C PHE A 132 -6.25 -17.33 -7.95
N GLU A 133 -5.22 -17.77 -8.65
CA GLU A 133 -3.90 -17.13 -8.65
C GLU A 133 -3.56 -16.71 -10.08
N ILE A 134 -3.09 -15.48 -10.27
CA ILE A 134 -2.67 -14.94 -11.56
C ILE A 134 -1.26 -14.34 -11.45
N ASP A 135 -0.46 -14.49 -12.49
CA ASP A 135 0.88 -13.92 -12.63
C ASP A 135 0.92 -12.64 -13.49
N SER A 136 -0.17 -12.38 -14.21
CA SER A 136 -0.38 -11.20 -15.04
C SER A 136 -1.79 -10.64 -14.86
N LEU A 137 -1.89 -9.31 -14.74
CA LEU A 137 -3.19 -8.62 -14.68
C LEU A 137 -4.02 -8.81 -15.96
N THR A 138 -3.40 -9.17 -17.09
CA THR A 138 -4.17 -9.50 -18.31
C THR A 138 -5.00 -10.75 -18.14
N THR A 139 -4.55 -11.70 -17.31
CA THR A 139 -5.25 -12.95 -16.99
C THR A 139 -6.52 -12.69 -16.18
N LEU A 140 -6.61 -11.54 -15.49
CA LEU A 140 -7.84 -11.17 -14.78
C LEU A 140 -9.05 -11.16 -15.72
N LYS A 141 -8.87 -10.76 -17.00
CA LYS A 141 -9.93 -10.73 -18.02
C LYS A 141 -10.50 -12.10 -18.39
N THR A 142 -9.82 -13.20 -18.04
CA THR A 142 -10.36 -14.55 -18.25
C THR A 142 -11.16 -15.05 -17.05
N ILE A 143 -11.07 -14.34 -15.91
CA ILE A 143 -11.78 -14.64 -14.66
C ILE A 143 -13.02 -13.76 -14.54
N VAL A 144 -12.89 -12.47 -14.90
CA VAL A 144 -13.99 -11.51 -14.92
C VAL A 144 -14.66 -11.54 -16.30
N ASN A 145 -15.99 -11.70 -16.33
CA ASN A 145 -16.80 -11.69 -17.56
C ASN A 145 -17.09 -10.27 -18.05
#